data_AF-F2IBY3-F1
#
_entry.id   AF-F2IBY3-F1
#
_cell.length_a   1.000
_cell.length_b   1.000
_cell.length_c   1.000
_cell.angle_alpha   90.00
_cell.angle_beta   90.00
_cell.angle_gamma   90.00
#
_symmetry.space_group_name_H-M   'P 1'
#
loop_
_entity.id
_entity.type
_entity.pdbx_description
1 polymer ?
#
loop_
_entity_poly.entity_id
_entity_poly.type
_entity_poly.pdbx_seq_one_letter_code
_entity_poly.pdbx_strand_id
1 'polypeptide(L)'
;MSAAENKLNLVQMIVESEDKTFVSKVLEYARSLKKEKKTDWAEELPEHVLEELRLAIEEADNGTDVGIPHEVMLKKFRKQYPHLNL
;
A
#
# COMPACT_ATOMS: atom_id res chain seq x y z
N MET A 1 18.62 -28.80 8.17
CA MET A 1 18.74 -27.33 8.03
C MET A 1 17.35 -26.74 8.00
N SER A 2 17.14 -25.67 8.73
CA SER A 2 15.91 -24.87 8.72
C SER A 2 15.74 -24.18 7.36
N ALA A 3 14.48 -23.94 6.95
CA ALA A 3 14.20 -23.17 5.73
C ALA A 3 14.83 -21.76 5.76
N ALA A 4 15.03 -21.18 6.94
CA ALA A 4 15.71 -19.90 7.11
C ALA A 4 17.21 -20.00 6.79
N GLU A 5 17.87 -21.06 7.23
CA GLU A 5 19.30 -21.31 6.97
C GLU A 5 19.56 -21.54 5.48
N ASN A 6 18.68 -22.28 4.80
CA ASN A 6 18.78 -22.51 3.36
C ASN A 6 18.65 -21.20 2.56
N LYS A 7 17.73 -20.31 2.98
CA LYS A 7 17.59 -18.99 2.35
C LYS A 7 18.83 -18.12 2.55
N LEU A 8 19.38 -18.11 3.77
CA LEU A 8 20.58 -17.35 4.09
C LEU A 8 21.77 -17.81 3.23
N ASN A 9 21.96 -19.12 3.09
CA ASN A 9 23.02 -19.71 2.27
C ASN A 9 22.87 -19.35 0.78
N LEU A 10 21.64 -19.35 0.25
CA LEU A 10 21.39 -18.94 -1.14
C LEU A 10 21.69 -17.46 -1.36
N VAL A 11 21.35 -16.60 -0.40
CA VAL A 11 21.69 -15.16 -0.47
C VAL A 11 23.20 -14.97 -0.43
N GLN A 12 23.90 -15.69 0.45
CA GLN A 12 25.36 -15.62 0.53
C GLN A 12 26.02 -16.05 -0.78
N MET A 13 25.56 -17.14 -1.39
CA MET A 13 26.04 -17.61 -2.70
C MET A 13 25.84 -16.56 -3.82
N ILE A 14 24.74 -15.80 -3.78
CA ILE A 14 24.48 -14.73 -4.75
C ILE A 14 25.42 -13.54 -4.54
N VAL A 15 25.66 -13.16 -3.28
CA VAL A 15 26.53 -12.02 -2.91
C VAL A 15 28.00 -12.29 -3.22
N GLU A 16 28.46 -13.52 -2.99
CA GLU A 16 29.84 -13.94 -3.20
C GLU A 16 30.13 -14.38 -4.65
N SER A 17 29.11 -14.43 -5.51
CA SER A 17 29.28 -14.88 -6.90
C SER A 17 30.00 -13.83 -7.76
N GLU A 18 31.16 -14.20 -8.31
CA GLU A 18 31.89 -13.41 -9.31
C GLU A 18 31.34 -13.60 -10.74
N ASP A 19 30.46 -14.60 -10.96
CA ASP A 19 29.81 -14.82 -12.26
C ASP A 19 28.77 -13.74 -12.54
N LYS A 20 29.15 -12.80 -13.40
CA LYS A 20 28.31 -11.68 -13.85
C LYS A 20 27.04 -12.12 -14.56
N THR A 21 27.06 -13.25 -15.27
CA THR A 21 25.90 -13.77 -15.99
C THR A 21 24.88 -14.36 -15.03
N PHE A 22 25.34 -15.08 -14.00
CA PHE A 22 24.49 -15.57 -12.92
C PHE A 22 23.83 -14.41 -12.16
N VAL A 23 24.63 -13.43 -11.70
CA VAL A 23 24.12 -12.26 -10.97
C VAL A 23 23.09 -11.49 -11.79
N SER A 24 23.33 -11.30 -13.10
CA SER A 24 22.39 -10.60 -13.99
C SER A 24 21.03 -11.31 -14.09
N LYS A 25 21.01 -12.65 -14.25
CA LYS A 25 19.77 -13.44 -14.31
C LYS A 25 18.98 -13.38 -12.99
N VAL A 26 19.67 -13.43 -11.85
CA VAL A 26 19.04 -13.29 -10.53
C VAL A 26 18.42 -11.90 -10.36
N LEU A 27 19.10 -10.84 -10.80
CA LEU A 27 18.56 -9.48 -10.77
C LEU A 27 17.34 -9.30 -11.69
N GLU A 28 17.35 -9.92 -12.87
CA GLU A 28 16.19 -9.92 -13.77
C GLU A 28 14.99 -10.61 -13.15
N TYR A 29 15.20 -11.77 -12.54
CA TYR A 29 14.16 -12.50 -11.80
C TYR A 29 13.63 -11.70 -10.61
N ALA A 30 14.51 -11.06 -9.82
CA ALA A 30 14.08 -10.20 -8.72
C ALA A 30 13.24 -9.00 -9.21
N ARG A 31 13.57 -8.45 -10.38
CA ARG A 31 12.78 -7.38 -11.02
C ARG A 31 11.44 -7.88 -11.54
N SER A 32 11.33 -9.11 -12.03
CA SER A 32 10.04 -9.69 -12.44
C SER A 32 9.13 -9.94 -11.24
N LEU A 33 9.69 -10.33 -10.08
CA LEU A 33 8.91 -10.45 -8.83
C LEU A 33 8.34 -9.10 -8.36
N LYS A 34 9.09 -8.00 -8.54
CA LYS A 34 8.59 -6.64 -8.22
C LYS A 34 7.50 -6.13 -9.17
N LYS A 35 7.24 -6.81 -10.29
CA LYS A 35 6.13 -6.46 -11.20
C LYS A 35 4.80 -7.06 -10.76
N GLU A 36 4.79 -8.03 -9.85
CA GLU A 36 3.55 -8.57 -9.30
C GLU A 36 3.18 -7.82 -8.02
N LYS A 37 1.98 -7.23 -8.04
CA LYS A 37 1.35 -6.39 -7.00
C LYS A 37 1.88 -4.96 -6.89
N LYS A 38 1.55 -4.16 -7.90
CA LYS A 38 0.87 -2.89 -7.58
C LYS A 38 -0.58 -3.25 -7.23
N THR A 39 -0.82 -3.76 -6.02
CA THR A 39 -2.16 -3.61 -5.44
C THR A 39 -2.39 -2.11 -5.38
N ASP A 40 -3.45 -1.63 -6.00
CA ASP A 40 -3.85 -0.24 -5.77
C ASP A 40 -4.00 -0.10 -4.25
N TRP A 41 -3.49 0.97 -3.66
CA TRP A 41 -3.55 1.18 -2.20
C TRP A 41 -5.00 1.09 -1.67
N ALA A 42 -5.98 1.35 -2.55
CA ALA A 42 -7.40 1.17 -2.29
C ALA A 42 -7.79 -0.29 -2.05
N GLU A 43 -7.17 -1.26 -2.74
CA GLU A 43 -7.43 -2.70 -2.59
C GLU A 43 -6.93 -3.27 -1.24
N GLU A 44 -6.10 -2.51 -0.52
CA GLU A 44 -5.58 -2.87 0.81
C GLU A 44 -6.45 -2.31 1.96
N LEU A 45 -7.51 -1.56 1.65
CA LEU A 45 -8.41 -1.01 2.66
C LEU A 45 -9.31 -2.10 3.26
N PRO A 46 -9.67 -1.99 4.55
CA PRO A 46 -10.66 -2.85 5.16
C PRO A 46 -11.99 -2.81 4.39
N GLU A 47 -12.70 -3.93 4.35
CA GLU A 47 -13.96 -4.09 3.59
C GLU A 47 -15.03 -3.05 3.97
N HIS A 48 -15.10 -2.65 5.25
CA HIS A 48 -16.00 -1.59 5.70
C HIS A 48 -15.65 -0.21 5.11
N VAL A 49 -14.36 0.10 4.95
CA VAL A 49 -13.89 1.37 4.37
C VAL A 49 -14.17 1.39 2.87
N LEU A 50 -14.01 0.25 2.20
CA LEU A 50 -14.32 0.10 0.79
C LEU A 50 -15.81 0.34 0.50
N GLU A 51 -16.70 -0.21 1.33
CA GLU A 51 -18.15 0.00 1.16
C GLU A 51 -18.55 1.46 1.44
N GLU A 52 -17.97 2.10 2.47
CA GLU A 52 -18.19 3.53 2.75
C GLU A 52 -17.74 4.41 1.59
N LEU A 53 -16.59 4.12 0.98
CA LEU A 53 -16.11 4.82 -0.21
C LEU A 53 -17.04 4.61 -1.41
N ARG A 54 -17.53 3.39 -1.62
CA ARG A 54 -18.46 3.05 -2.71
C ARG A 54 -19.76 3.85 -2.60
N LEU A 55 -20.33 3.91 -1.39
CA LEU A 55 -21.52 4.69 -1.09
C LEU A 55 -21.30 6.19 -1.31
N ALA A 56 -20.18 6.73 -0.82
CA ALA A 56 -19.85 8.15 -1.00
C ALA A 56 -19.69 8.54 -2.48
N ILE A 57 -19.09 7.65 -3.30
CA ILE A 57 -18.97 7.86 -4.75
C ILE A 57 -20.36 7.83 -5.41
N GLU A 58 -21.21 6.87 -5.06
CA GLU A 58 -22.57 6.77 -5.59
C GLU A 58 -23.44 7.99 -5.18
N GLU A 59 -23.29 8.48 -3.95
CA GLU A 59 -23.98 9.69 -3.47
C GLU A 59 -23.50 10.96 -4.20
N ALA A 60 -22.21 11.04 -4.54
CA ALA A 60 -21.63 12.12 -5.33
C ALA A 60 -22.11 12.10 -6.79
N ASP A 61 -22.11 10.93 -7.43
CA ASP A 61 -22.56 10.77 -8.82
C ASP A 61 -24.06 11.04 -8.98
N ASN A 62 -24.87 10.69 -7.97
CA ASN A 62 -26.30 10.96 -7.96
C ASN A 62 -26.65 12.41 -7.59
N GLY A 63 -25.66 13.26 -7.30
CA GLY A 63 -25.88 14.66 -6.89
C GLY A 63 -26.62 14.79 -5.55
N THR A 64 -26.69 13.71 -4.78
CA THR A 64 -27.26 13.66 -3.44
C THR A 64 -26.27 14.10 -2.37
N ASP A 65 -25.03 14.44 -2.77
CA ASP A 65 -23.95 14.88 -1.90
C ASP A 65 -24.35 16.13 -1.09
N VAL A 66 -24.88 15.87 0.10
CA VAL A 66 -24.88 16.84 1.20
C VAL A 66 -23.54 16.69 1.91
N GLY A 67 -22.46 16.88 1.15
CA GLY A 67 -21.10 16.88 1.67
C GLY A 67 -21.03 17.85 2.83
N ILE A 68 -20.50 17.40 3.96
CA ILE A 68 -20.38 18.27 5.13
C ILE A 68 -19.44 19.41 4.72
N PRO A 69 -19.89 20.69 4.75
CA PRO A 69 -19.05 21.79 4.31
C PRO A 69 -17.73 21.78 5.08
N HIS A 70 -16.63 22.10 4.38
CA HIS A 70 -15.28 22.07 4.95
C HIS A 70 -15.19 22.79 6.29
N GLU A 71 -15.86 23.94 6.43
CA GLU A 71 -15.92 24.72 7.68
C GLU A 71 -16.60 23.97 8.84
N VAL A 72 -17.64 23.18 8.55
CA VAL A 72 -18.37 22.40 9.54
C VAL A 72 -17.53 21.22 10.01
N MET A 73 -16.83 20.57 9.06
CA MET A 73 -15.90 19.49 9.34
C MET A 73 -14.71 20.00 10.18
N LEU A 74 -14.08 21.10 9.78
CA LEU A 74 -13.01 21.76 10.55
C LEU A 74 -13.43 22.11 11.98
N LYS A 75 -14.64 22.67 12.18
CA LYS A 75 -15.15 22.98 13.52
C LYS A 75 -15.30 21.73 14.40
N LYS A 76 -15.72 20.59 13.83
CA LYS A 76 -15.80 19.32 14.58
C LYS A 76 -14.41 18.80 14.93
N PHE A 77 -13.48 18.81 13.98
CA PHE A 77 -12.12 18.31 14.19
C PHE A 77 -11.32 19.18 15.17
N ARG A 78 -11.44 20.51 15.13
CA ARG A 78 -10.84 21.40 16.15
C ARG A 78 -11.33 21.09 17.56
N LYS A 79 -12.61 20.73 17.71
CA LYS A 79 -13.17 20.34 19.02
C LYS A 79 -12.68 18.97 19.47
N GLN A 80 -12.58 18.01 18.56
CA GLN A 80 -12.18 16.64 18.86
C GLN A 80 -10.66 16.52 19.09
N TYR A 81 -9.87 17.34 18.41
CA TYR A 81 -8.41 17.35 18.45
C TYR A 81 -7.86 18.77 18.65
N PRO A 82 -8.04 19.36 19.85
CA PRO A 82 -7.65 20.75 20.11
C PRO A 82 -6.14 21.01 20.08
N HIS A 83 -5.34 19.93 20.08
CA HIS A 83 -3.87 20.00 19.97
C HIS A 83 -3.36 20.00 18.53
N LEU A 84 -4.22 19.64 17.56
CA LEU A 84 -3.90 19.78 16.14
C LEU A 84 -4.23 21.21 15.74
N ASN A 85 -3.26 21.90 15.12
CA ASN A 85 -3.44 23.27 14.63
C ASN A 85 -4.17 23.24 13.27
N LEU A 86 -5.41 22.75 13.29
CA LEU A 86 -6.35 22.65 12.16
C LEU A 86 -7.10 23.96 11.99
#